data_AF-A0A2S9III9-F1
#
_entry.id   AF-A0A2S9III9-F1
#
_cell.length_a   1.000
_cell.length_b   1.000
_cell.length_c   1.000
_cell.angle_alpha   90.00
_cell.angle_beta   90.00
_cell.angle_gamma   90.00
#
_symmetry.space_group_name_H-M   'P 1'
#
loop_
_entity.id
_entity.type
_entity.pdbx_description
1 polymer ?
#
loop_
_entity_poly.entity_id
_entity_poly.type
_entity_poly.pdbx_seq_one_letter_code
_entity_poly.pdbx_strand_id
1 'polypeptide(L)' 'KTCLERRYYLSSATLTAQQFAHAVRAHWHVEIRLHWVMDVVFHDDLMRLRTQNGPANMATVRHISLNLIRSIND' A
#
# COMPACT_ATOMS: atom_id res chain seq x y z
N LYS A 1 -4.96 28.62 -6.75
CA LYS A 1 -3.57 28.26 -7.16
C LYS A 1 -3.62 26.88 -7.80
N THR A 2 -3.28 26.75 -9.07
CA THR A 2 -3.05 25.45 -9.71
C THR A 2 -1.57 25.12 -9.64
N CYS A 3 -1.20 24.05 -8.97
CA CYS A 3 0.18 23.55 -8.94
C CYS A 3 0.35 22.49 -10.03
N LEU A 4 1.48 22.53 -10.73
CA LEU A 4 1.87 21.51 -11.70
C LEU A 4 2.76 20.48 -10.99
N GLU A 5 2.33 19.23 -10.96
CA GLU A 5 3.14 18.11 -10.48
C GLU A 5 3.62 17.28 -11.67
N ARG A 6 4.90 16.91 -11.68
CA ARG A 6 5.48 16.04 -12.71
C ARG A 6 6.19 14.87 -12.04
N ARG A 7 5.89 13.66 -12.49
CA ARG A 7 6.50 12.42 -12.01
C ARG A 7 7.18 11.71 -13.18
N TYR A 8 8.36 11.16 -12.91
CA TYR A 8 9.12 10.36 -13.87
C TYR A 8 9.11 8.91 -13.39
N TYR A 9 8.93 7.98 -14.32
CA TYR A 9 8.87 6.56 -14.01
C TYR A 9 9.83 5.80 -14.93
N LEU A 10 10.44 4.76 -14.38
CA LEU A 10 11.38 3.88 -15.07
C LEU A 10 10.90 2.44 -14.93
N SER A 11 11.04 1.66 -15.99
CA SER A 11 10.73 0.23 -15.97
C SER A 11 11.69 -0.52 -16.87
N SER A 12 12.13 -1.68 -16.42
CA SER A 12 12.86 -2.65 -17.24
C SER A 12 11.93 -3.52 -18.09
N ALA A 13 10.61 -3.46 -17.86
CA ALA A 13 9.64 -4.24 -18.60
C ALA A 13 9.38 -3.64 -19.99
N THR A 14 9.31 -4.50 -21.01
CA THR A 14 8.93 -4.13 -22.38
C THR A 14 7.41 -3.91 -22.46
N LEU A 15 6.98 -2.68 -22.16
CA LEU A 15 5.57 -2.30 -22.11
C LEU A 15 5.28 -1.16 -23.09
N THR A 16 4.07 -1.15 -23.66
CA THR A 16 3.55 0.05 -24.31
C THR A 16 3.30 1.14 -23.28
N ALA A 17 3.29 2.41 -23.70
CA ALA A 17 3.00 3.55 -22.83
C ALA A 17 1.64 3.40 -22.10
N GLN A 18 0.63 2.84 -22.78
CA GLN A 18 -0.69 2.60 -22.20
C GLN A 18 -0.67 1.52 -21.11
N GLN A 19 -0.01 0.39 -21.37
CA GLN A 19 0.13 -0.68 -20.38
C GLN A 19 0.91 -0.18 -19.15
N PHE A 20 1.98 0.59 -19.38
CA PHE A 20 2.76 1.15 -18.30
C PHE A 20 1.97 2.17 -17.47
N ALA A 21 1.23 3.08 -18.11
CA ALA A 21 0.36 4.02 -17.41
C ALA A 21 -0.73 3.31 -16.59
N HIS A 22 -1.29 2.21 -17.13
CA HIS A 22 -2.23 1.38 -16.39
C HIS A 22 -1.57 0.71 -15.18
N ALA A 23 -0.37 0.13 -15.35
CA ALA A 23 0.38 -0.48 -14.26
C ALA A 23 0.73 0.52 -13.15
N VAL A 24 1.19 1.72 -13.50
CA VAL A 24 1.48 2.81 -12.53
C VAL A 24 0.23 3.18 -11.75
N ARG A 25 -0.91 3.37 -12.42
CA ARG A 25 -2.18 3.65 -11.73
C ARG A 25 -2.64 2.49 -10.85
N ALA A 26 -2.51 1.26 -11.33
CA ALA A 26 -2.88 0.08 -10.57
C ALA A 26 -1.98 -0.12 -9.33
N HIS A 27 -0.70 0.22 -9.44
CA HIS A 27 0.24 0.17 -8.32
C HIS A 27 -0.16 1.13 -7.18
N TRP A 28 -0.73 2.30 -7.51
CA TRP A 28 -1.24 3.24 -6.51
C TRP A 28 -2.34 2.64 -5.62
N HIS A 29 -3.03 1.58 -6.06
CA HIS A 29 -3.97 0.87 -5.21
C HIS A 29 -3.31 0.25 -3.97
N VAL A 30 -2.00 0.00 -3.95
CA VAL A 30 -1.31 -0.46 -2.75
C VAL A 30 -1.40 0.62 -1.66
N GLU A 31 -1.16 1.86 -2.01
CA GLU A 31 -1.23 2.98 -1.06
C GLU A 31 -2.64 3.14 -0.48
N ILE A 32 -3.64 3.21 -1.36
CA ILE A 32 -5.01 3.47 -0.94
C ILE A 32 -5.62 2.25 -0.23
N ARG A 33 -5.43 1.05 -0.78
CA ARG A 33 -6.13 -0.14 -0.26
C ARG A 33 -5.36 -0.77 0.89
N LEU A 34 -4.04 -0.73 0.93
CA LEU A 34 -3.26 -1.35 2.00
C LEU A 34 -2.78 -0.31 3.02
N HIS A 35 -1.93 0.64 2.61
CA HIS A 35 -1.24 1.54 3.53
C HIS A 35 -2.22 2.42 4.31
N TRP A 36 -3.16 3.09 3.63
CA TRP A 36 -4.13 3.93 4.33
C TRP A 36 -4.93 3.18 5.41
N VAL A 37 -5.34 1.94 5.14
CA VAL A 37 -6.05 1.11 6.14
C VAL A 37 -5.13 0.76 7.30
N MET A 38 -3.87 0.46 7.01
CA MET A 38 -2.86 0.17 8.04
C MET A 38 -2.62 1.38 8.95
N ASP A 39 -2.42 2.55 8.34
CA ASP A 39 -2.06 3.77 9.04
C ASP A 39 -3.24 4.32 9.85
N VAL A 40 -4.43 4.34 9.25
CA VAL A 40 -5.60 5.00 9.85
C VAL A 40 -6.45 4.04 10.68
N VAL A 41 -6.78 2.85 10.16
CA VAL A 41 -7.68 1.91 10.86
C VAL A 41 -6.91 1.12 11.91
N PHE A 42 -5.74 0.60 11.54
CA PHE A 42 -4.90 -0.15 12.48
C PHE A 42 -3.94 0.74 13.30
N HIS A 43 -3.94 2.05 13.07
CA HIS A 43 -3.13 3.03 13.80
C HIS A 43 -1.63 2.67 13.78
N ASP A 44 -1.13 2.16 12.66
CA ASP A 44 0.23 1.64 12.60
C ASP A 44 1.28 2.72 12.87
N ASP A 45 1.08 3.93 12.35
CA ASP A 45 1.93 5.10 12.63
C ASP A 45 2.07 5.42 14.13
N LEU A 46 1.04 5.11 14.92
CA LEU A 46 1.03 5.38 16.37
C LEU A 46 1.62 4.24 17.19
N MET A 47 1.92 3.10 16.58
CA MET A 47 2.38 1.92 17.31
C MET A 47 3.79 2.10 17.88
N ARG A 48 3.95 1.69 19.13
CA ARG A 48 5.19 1.81 19.92
C ARG A 48 5.94 0.49 20.09
N LEU A 49 5.61 -0.53 19.29
CA LEU A 49 6.40 -1.75 19.23
C LEU A 49 7.77 -1.40 18.62
N ARG A 50 8.84 -1.56 19.40
CA ARG A 50 10.22 -1.21 19.01
C ARG A 50 11.27 -2.25 19.38
N THR A 51 10.84 -3.37 19.97
CA THR A 51 11.73 -4.39 20.51
C THR A 51 11.77 -5.62 19.62
N GLN A 52 12.96 -6.10 19.29
CA GLN A 52 13.20 -7.33 18.51
C GLN A 52 12.31 -7.40 17.26
N ASN A 53 11.64 -8.54 17.06
CA ASN A 53 10.76 -8.80 15.91
C ASN A 53 9.33 -8.27 16.11
N GLY A 54 9.05 -7.54 17.19
CA GLY A 54 7.72 -7.01 17.50
C GLY A 54 7.09 -6.22 16.34
N PRO A 55 7.81 -5.26 15.70
CA PRO A 55 7.28 -4.52 14.55
C PRO A 55 6.91 -5.42 13.36
N ALA A 56 7.81 -6.31 12.95
CA ALA A 56 7.60 -7.20 11.80
C ALA A 56 6.49 -8.22 12.04
N ASN A 57 6.43 -8.79 13.25
CA ASN A 57 5.39 -9.72 13.65
C ASN A 57 4.02 -9.04 13.63
N MET A 58 3.92 -7.82 14.17
CA MET A 58 2.64 -7.10 14.19
C MET A 58 2.20 -6.67 12.79
N ALA A 59 3.11 -6.23 11.92
CA ALA A 59 2.79 -5.96 10.52
C ALA A 59 2.19 -7.20 9.83
N THR A 60 2.79 -8.38 10.07
CA THR A 60 2.28 -9.66 9.55
C THR A 60 0.88 -9.98 10.06
N VAL A 61 0.65 -9.87 11.37
CA VAL A 61 -0.66 -10.11 11.99
C VAL A 61 -1.73 -9.21 11.39
N ARG A 62 -1.45 -7.91 11.22
CA ARG A 62 -2.44 -6.98 10.64
C ARG A 62 -2.74 -7.26 9.18
N HIS A 63 -1.73 -7.62 8.39
CA HIS A 63 -1.94 -8.00 6.99
C HIS A 63 -2.82 -9.25 6.89
N ILE A 64 -2.61 -10.25 7.76
CA ILE A 64 -3.47 -11.44 7.85
C ILE A 64 -4.90 -11.03 8.20
N SER A 65 -5.08 -10.22 9.26
CA SER A 65 -6.39 -9.74 9.69
C SER A 65 -7.14 -9.00 8.58
N LEU A 66 -6.45 -8.10 7.86
CA LEU A 66 -7.04 -7.37 6.74
C LEU A 66 -7.47 -8.31 5.61
N ASN A 67 -6.65 -9.31 5.28
CA ASN A 67 -7.00 -10.30 4.25
C ASN A 67 -8.19 -11.16 4.65
N LEU A 68 -8.29 -11.55 5.93
CA LEU A 68 -9.43 -12.29 6.45
C LEU A 68 -10.72 -11.46 6.35
N ILE A 69 -10.69 -10.19 6.78
CA ILE A 69 -11.84 -9.28 6.66
C ILE A 69 -12.30 -9.16 5.21
N ARG A 70 -11.37 -9.06 4.26
CA ARG A 70 -11.68 -8.97 2.82
C ARG A 70 -12.23 -10.25 2.20
N SER A 71 -12.03 -11.40 2.86
CA SER A 71 -12.51 -12.69 2.37
C SER A 71 -13.96 -12.98 2.76
N ILE A 72 -14.52 -12.18 3.66
CA ILE A 72 -15.93 -12.26 4.04
C ILE A 72 -16.74 -11.69 2.88
N ASN A 73 -17.57 -12.54 2.27
CA ASN A 73 -18.59 -12.09 1.32
C ASN A 73 -19.82 -11.63 2.13
N ASP A 74 -20.38 -10.48 1.74
CA ASP A 74 -21.65 -9.97 2.29
C ASP A 74 -22.83 -10.90 1.96
#